data_AF-A0A2D6K0Y1-F1
#
_entry.id   AF-A0A2D6K0Y1-F1
#
_cell.length_a   1.000
_cell.length_b   1.000
_cell.length_c   1.000
_cell.angle_alpha   90.00
_cell.angle_beta   90.00
_cell.angle_gamma   90.00
#
_symmetry.space_group_name_H-M   'P 1'
#
loop_
_entity.id
_entity.type
_entity.pdbx_description
1 polymer ?
#
loop_
_entity_poly.entity_id
_entity_poly.type
_entity_poly.pdbx_seq_one_letter_code
_entity_poly.pdbx_strand_id
1 'polypeptide(L)'
;MPEWHKPMAVRKSLPLSVAREMAEFVDASVRDLLVKRGDFDEVMTEEIASIFRRRVDFADELEAEPAMKKLERLVKDGALTEEAVSDALAMRDKEFVSLALAQLTSSSLEKVESIFEMKAAKPIVALSYRAGLSMRMALQLQKEMGYVPPKELLYPRGGTDYPLTEEELRWQIEFLELA
;
A
#
# COMPACT_ATOMS: atom_id res chain seq x y z
N MET A 1 -4.66 12.85 43.71
CA MET A 1 -5.16 12.02 42.59
C MET A 1 -4.30 10.76 42.54
N PRO A 2 -4.89 9.55 42.41
CA PRO A 2 -4.11 8.31 42.38
C PRO A 2 -3.16 8.23 41.18
N GLU A 3 -1.90 7.83 41.39
CA GLU A 3 -0.79 7.90 40.43
C GLU A 3 -0.76 6.82 39.34
N TRP A 4 -1.77 5.95 39.24
CA TRP A 4 -1.74 4.80 38.33
C TRP A 4 -2.14 5.12 36.88
N HIS A 5 -2.45 6.38 36.54
CA HIS A 5 -2.90 6.77 35.19
C HIS A 5 -1.76 7.02 34.18
N LYS A 6 -0.49 6.99 34.61
CA LYS A 6 0.66 7.30 33.73
C LYS A 6 1.21 6.17 32.85
N PRO A 7 1.05 4.85 33.14
CA PRO A 7 1.57 3.83 32.20
C PRO A 7 0.58 3.44 31.10
N MET A 8 -0.71 3.79 31.19
CA MET A 8 -1.71 3.38 30.19
C MET A 8 -1.86 4.33 29.00
N ALA A 9 -1.31 5.55 29.08
CA ALA A 9 -1.35 6.52 27.98
C ALA A 9 -0.17 6.36 26.98
N VAL A 10 0.73 5.40 27.19
CA VAL A 10 2.00 5.28 26.44
C VAL A 10 2.13 3.98 25.62
N ARG A 11 1.24 2.99 25.77
CA ARG A 11 1.28 1.80 24.89
C ARG A 11 0.58 2.07 23.57
N LYS A 12 1.39 2.27 22.54
CA LYS A 12 1.01 2.56 21.14
C LYS A 12 0.92 1.30 20.26
N SER A 13 0.69 0.12 20.83
CA SER A 13 0.38 -1.09 20.06
C SER A 13 -0.57 -1.97 20.84
N LEU A 14 -1.73 -2.22 20.23
CA LEU A 14 -2.62 -3.30 20.67
C LEU A 14 -1.86 -4.62 20.47
N PRO A 15 -1.74 -5.51 21.47
CA PRO A 15 -1.12 -6.81 21.27
C PRO A 15 -1.86 -7.60 20.17
N LEU A 16 -1.15 -8.24 19.23
CA LEU A 16 -1.76 -8.91 18.08
C LEU A 16 -2.79 -9.99 18.44
N SER A 17 -2.61 -10.71 19.56
CA SER A 17 -3.61 -11.67 20.03
C SER A 17 -4.96 -11.00 20.32
N VAL A 18 -4.94 -9.77 20.84
CA VAL A 18 -6.13 -8.94 21.07
C VAL A 18 -6.62 -8.34 19.75
N ALA A 19 -5.73 -7.98 18.82
CA ALA A 19 -6.13 -7.51 17.49
C ALA A 19 -6.79 -8.62 16.65
N ARG A 20 -6.34 -9.87 16.80
CA ARG A 20 -6.86 -11.07 16.15
C ARG A 20 -8.18 -11.54 16.76
N GLU A 21 -8.27 -11.56 18.08
CA GLU A 21 -9.51 -11.82 18.81
C GLU A 21 -10.54 -10.72 18.53
N MET A 22 -10.12 -9.47 18.39
CA MET A 22 -10.98 -8.40 17.87
C MET A 22 -11.30 -8.61 16.39
N ALA A 23 -10.37 -8.98 15.51
CA ALA A 23 -10.61 -9.18 14.07
C ALA A 23 -11.60 -10.32 13.78
N GLU A 24 -11.50 -11.46 14.47
CA GLU A 24 -12.48 -12.56 14.40
C GLU A 24 -13.87 -12.11 14.92
N PHE A 25 -13.92 -11.26 15.94
CA PHE A 25 -15.17 -10.67 16.44
C PHE A 25 -15.70 -9.53 15.54
N VAL A 26 -14.81 -8.90 14.76
CA VAL A 26 -15.05 -7.72 13.93
C VAL A 26 -15.51 -8.09 12.52
N ASP A 27 -15.34 -9.32 12.05
CA ASP A 27 -15.95 -9.74 10.77
C ASP A 27 -17.49 -9.80 10.88
N ALA A 28 -17.99 -10.39 11.97
CA ALA A 28 -19.41 -10.35 12.31
C ALA A 28 -19.88 -8.94 12.70
N SER A 29 -19.08 -8.19 13.47
CA SER A 29 -19.47 -6.86 13.95
C SER A 29 -19.42 -5.77 12.87
N VAL A 30 -18.50 -5.84 11.90
CA VAL A 30 -18.43 -4.92 10.74
C VAL A 30 -19.56 -5.22 9.78
N ARG A 31 -19.82 -6.50 9.48
CA ARG A 31 -20.99 -6.89 8.69
C ARG A 31 -22.28 -6.42 9.38
N ASP A 32 -22.43 -6.66 10.68
CA ASP A 32 -23.60 -6.19 11.45
C ASP A 32 -23.71 -4.66 11.50
N LEU A 33 -22.60 -3.93 11.60
CA LEU A 33 -22.60 -2.46 11.58
C LEU A 33 -22.96 -1.90 10.20
N LEU A 34 -22.44 -2.48 9.12
CA LEU A 34 -22.74 -2.09 7.74
C LEU A 34 -24.19 -2.43 7.37
N VAL A 35 -24.67 -3.61 7.76
CA VAL A 35 -26.08 -4.03 7.59
C VAL A 35 -27.03 -3.16 8.42
N LYS A 36 -26.68 -2.82 9.67
CA LYS A 36 -27.50 -1.93 10.52
C LYS A 36 -27.55 -0.49 10.02
N ARG A 37 -26.51 -0.02 9.35
CA ARG A 37 -26.46 1.33 8.76
C ARG A 37 -27.34 1.43 7.50
N GLY A 38 -27.55 0.29 6.82
CA GLY A 38 -28.59 0.11 5.80
C GLY A 38 -28.30 0.76 4.45
N ASP A 39 -27.11 1.34 4.27
CA ASP A 39 -26.68 2.05 3.07
C ASP A 39 -25.75 1.22 2.17
N PHE A 40 -25.44 -0.02 2.55
CA PHE A 40 -24.66 -0.98 1.77
C PHE A 40 -25.48 -2.25 1.51
N ASP A 41 -25.44 -2.75 0.28
CA ASP A 41 -26.02 -4.05 -0.05
C ASP A 41 -25.10 -5.19 0.44
N GLU A 42 -25.60 -6.42 0.35
CA GLU A 42 -24.89 -7.60 0.85
C GLU A 42 -23.57 -7.85 0.09
N VAL A 43 -23.55 -7.51 -1.20
CA VAL A 43 -22.37 -7.64 -2.06
C VAL A 43 -21.27 -6.66 -1.64
N MET A 44 -21.61 -5.38 -1.49
CA MET A 44 -20.67 -4.33 -1.09
C MET A 44 -20.17 -4.53 0.35
N THR A 45 -21.02 -5.07 1.22
CA THR A 45 -20.63 -5.43 2.60
C THR A 45 -19.57 -6.53 2.61
N GLU A 46 -19.73 -7.57 1.78
CA GLU A 46 -18.76 -8.66 1.66
C GLU A 46 -17.45 -8.17 1.03
N GLU A 47 -17.51 -7.29 0.02
CA GLU A 47 -16.32 -6.67 -0.56
C GLU A 47 -15.50 -5.92 0.50
N ILE A 48 -16.15 -5.09 1.33
CA ILE A 48 -15.49 -4.35 2.42
C ILE A 48 -14.87 -5.31 3.45
N ALA A 49 -15.62 -6.35 3.86
CA ALA A 49 -15.13 -7.37 4.80
C ALA A 49 -13.92 -8.13 4.24
N SER A 50 -13.94 -8.47 2.94
CA SER A 50 -12.84 -9.17 2.27
C SER A 50 -11.55 -8.34 2.25
N ILE A 51 -11.64 -7.03 2.00
CA ILE A 51 -10.51 -6.10 2.04
C ILE A 51 -9.96 -6.00 3.46
N PHE A 52 -10.83 -5.99 4.47
CA PHE A 52 -10.41 -5.94 5.87
C PHE A 52 -9.70 -7.22 6.31
N ARG A 53 -10.28 -8.40 6.08
CA ARG A 53 -9.65 -9.70 6.41
C ARG A 53 -8.27 -9.81 5.78
N ARG A 54 -8.18 -9.53 4.48
CA ARG A 54 -6.91 -9.58 3.73
C ARG A 54 -5.85 -8.65 4.32
N ARG A 55 -6.25 -7.44 4.75
CA ARG A 55 -5.35 -6.49 5.43
C ARG A 55 -4.86 -7.03 6.78
N VAL A 56 -5.73 -7.64 7.58
CA VAL A 56 -5.34 -8.28 8.85
C VAL A 56 -4.38 -9.45 8.59
N ASP A 57 -4.70 -10.31 7.63
CA ASP A 57 -3.83 -11.43 7.24
C ASP A 57 -2.45 -10.92 6.79
N PHE A 58 -2.43 -9.88 5.96
CA PHE A 58 -1.19 -9.24 5.53
C PHE A 58 -0.36 -8.73 6.71
N ALA A 59 -1.00 -8.15 7.74
CA ALA A 59 -0.33 -7.64 8.94
C ALA A 59 0.23 -8.76 9.83
N ASP A 60 -0.48 -9.88 9.98
CA ASP A 60 -0.01 -11.07 10.69
C ASP A 60 1.26 -11.67 10.03
N GLU A 61 1.34 -11.62 8.69
CA GLU A 61 2.54 -12.08 7.95
C GLU A 61 3.77 -11.18 8.19
N LEU A 62 3.60 -9.88 8.47
CA LEU A 62 4.71 -8.94 8.68
C LEU A 62 5.52 -9.22 9.95
N GLU A 63 4.91 -9.82 10.97
CA GLU A 63 5.64 -10.22 12.19
C GLU A 63 6.30 -11.60 12.07
N ALA A 64 5.92 -12.42 11.08
CA ALA A 64 6.33 -13.82 10.98
C ALA A 64 7.41 -14.11 9.91
N GLU A 65 7.46 -13.33 8.82
CA GLU A 65 8.43 -13.52 7.73
C GLU A 65 9.10 -12.22 7.27
N PRO A 66 10.41 -12.21 6.99
CA PRO A 66 11.09 -11.04 6.41
C PRO A 66 10.46 -10.63 5.08
N ALA A 67 10.41 -9.32 4.79
CA ALA A 67 9.80 -8.78 3.57
C ALA A 67 10.32 -9.43 2.27
N MET A 68 11.62 -9.74 2.22
CA MET A 68 12.23 -10.46 1.09
C MET A 68 11.65 -11.86 0.88
N LYS A 69 11.41 -12.62 1.96
CA LYS A 69 10.85 -13.97 1.89
C LYS A 69 9.38 -13.93 1.46
N LYS A 70 8.64 -12.93 1.93
CA LYS A 70 7.28 -12.64 1.48
C LYS A 70 7.23 -12.32 -0.02
N LEU A 71 8.15 -11.49 -0.50
CA LEU A 71 8.29 -11.19 -1.93
C LEU A 71 8.55 -12.46 -2.75
N GLU A 72 9.52 -13.28 -2.35
CA GLU A 72 9.85 -14.53 -3.06
C GLU A 72 8.63 -15.45 -3.20
N ARG A 73 7.83 -15.57 -2.13
CA ARG A 73 6.58 -16.34 -2.14
C ARG A 73 5.57 -15.75 -3.11
N LEU A 74 5.28 -14.45 -3.02
CA LEU A 74 4.29 -13.79 -3.89
C LEU A 74 4.70 -13.81 -5.36
N VAL A 75 5.99 -13.68 -5.66
CA VAL A 75 6.52 -13.84 -7.03
C VAL A 75 6.32 -15.26 -7.53
N LYS A 76 6.66 -16.27 -6.71
CA LYS A 76 6.49 -17.68 -7.06
C LYS A 76 5.02 -18.05 -7.30
N ASP A 77 4.12 -17.48 -6.51
CA ASP A 77 2.69 -17.75 -6.57
C ASP A 77 1.98 -16.88 -7.64
N GLY A 78 2.70 -15.97 -8.30
CA GLY A 78 2.13 -15.04 -9.28
C GLY A 78 1.17 -14.01 -8.67
N ALA A 79 1.26 -13.78 -7.36
CA ALA A 79 0.37 -12.95 -6.55
C ALA A 79 0.96 -11.55 -6.25
N LEU A 80 2.07 -11.17 -6.89
CA LEU A 80 2.62 -9.82 -6.80
C LEU A 80 1.80 -8.87 -7.68
N THR A 81 0.65 -8.40 -7.17
CA THR A 81 -0.30 -7.53 -7.88
C THR A 81 -0.36 -6.12 -7.28
N GLU A 82 -1.09 -5.20 -7.93
CA GLU A 82 -1.36 -3.85 -7.39
C GLU A 82 -2.06 -3.91 -6.03
N GLU A 83 -2.93 -4.90 -5.80
CA GLU A 83 -3.59 -5.10 -4.51
C GLU A 83 -2.58 -5.44 -3.40
N ALA A 84 -1.58 -6.29 -3.70
CA ALA A 84 -0.53 -6.62 -2.74
C ALA A 84 0.31 -5.38 -2.37
N VAL A 85 0.62 -4.53 -3.35
CA VAL A 85 1.29 -3.24 -3.13
C VAL A 85 0.40 -2.29 -2.32
N SER A 86 -0.91 -2.24 -2.62
CA SER A 86 -1.88 -1.42 -1.90
C SER A 86 -2.00 -1.82 -0.43
N ASP A 87 -2.04 -3.12 -0.14
CA ASP A 87 -2.18 -3.62 1.23
C ASP A 87 -0.90 -3.34 2.04
N ALA A 88 0.27 -3.53 1.42
CA ALA A 88 1.55 -3.16 2.03
C ALA A 88 1.63 -1.66 2.35
N LEU A 89 1.20 -0.81 1.41
CA LEU A 89 1.17 0.63 1.60
C LEU A 89 0.23 1.02 2.75
N ALA A 90 -0.98 0.43 2.80
CA ALA A 90 -1.94 0.66 3.87
C ALA A 90 -1.40 0.25 5.25
N MET A 91 -0.58 -0.80 5.30
CA MET A 91 0.11 -1.26 6.51
C MET A 91 1.39 -0.49 6.83
N ARG A 92 1.73 0.51 6.01
CA ARG A 92 2.98 1.29 6.10
C ARG A 92 4.23 0.42 6.01
N ASP A 93 4.13 -0.73 5.36
CA ASP A 93 5.26 -1.59 5.07
C ASP A 93 6.01 -1.07 3.84
N LYS A 94 6.78 -0.01 4.07
CA LYS A 94 7.55 0.66 3.03
C LYS A 94 8.64 -0.22 2.44
N GLU A 95 9.21 -1.10 3.25
CA GLU A 95 10.28 -2.01 2.82
C GLU A 95 9.74 -2.96 1.76
N PHE A 96 8.59 -3.61 2.03
CA PHE A 96 7.94 -4.46 1.04
C PHE A 96 7.49 -3.67 -0.20
N VAL A 97 6.95 -2.46 -0.06
CA VAL A 97 6.56 -1.64 -1.23
C VAL A 97 7.77 -1.37 -2.14
N SER A 98 8.92 -0.97 -1.58
CA SER A 98 10.13 -0.73 -2.37
C SER A 98 10.64 -2.02 -3.04
N LEU A 99 10.64 -3.14 -2.32
CA LEU A 99 11.01 -4.45 -2.84
C LEU A 99 10.09 -4.93 -3.97
N ALA A 100 8.78 -4.78 -3.80
CA ALA A 100 7.78 -5.12 -4.79
C ALA A 100 7.95 -4.29 -6.07
N LEU A 101 8.17 -2.98 -5.94
CA LEU A 101 8.41 -2.11 -7.08
C LEU A 101 9.72 -2.45 -7.80
N ALA A 102 10.79 -2.73 -7.06
CA ALA A 102 12.06 -3.16 -7.64
C ALA A 102 11.90 -4.45 -8.47
N GLN A 103 11.13 -5.41 -7.95
CA GLN A 103 10.80 -6.65 -8.66
C GLN A 103 9.93 -6.40 -9.90
N LEU A 104 8.89 -5.57 -9.79
CA LEU A 104 7.98 -5.26 -10.91
C LEU A 104 8.67 -4.49 -12.04
N THR A 105 9.63 -3.62 -11.71
CA THR A 105 10.40 -2.86 -12.71
C THR A 105 11.74 -3.50 -13.08
N SER A 106 12.05 -4.69 -12.55
CA SER A 106 13.35 -5.35 -12.75
C SER A 106 14.54 -4.43 -12.46
N SER A 107 14.40 -3.57 -11.44
CA SER A 107 15.38 -2.54 -11.05
C SER A 107 15.98 -2.89 -9.67
N SER A 108 17.08 -2.24 -9.28
CA SER A 108 17.62 -2.44 -7.93
C SER A 108 16.79 -1.73 -6.87
N LEU A 109 16.82 -2.25 -5.64
CA LEU A 109 16.16 -1.61 -4.49
C LEU A 109 16.70 -0.19 -4.28
N GLU A 110 18.01 0.01 -4.36
CA GLU A 110 18.60 1.34 -4.15
C GLU A 110 18.09 2.35 -5.18
N LYS A 111 17.86 1.91 -6.43
CA LYS A 111 17.31 2.78 -7.47
C LYS A 111 15.89 3.21 -7.13
N VAL A 112 15.03 2.29 -6.72
CA VAL A 112 13.65 2.59 -6.32
C VAL A 112 13.62 3.54 -5.12
N GLU A 113 14.44 3.29 -4.11
CA GLU A 113 14.55 4.17 -2.94
C GLU A 113 15.03 5.56 -3.34
N SER A 114 16.04 5.65 -4.22
CA SER A 114 16.54 6.94 -4.73
C SER A 114 15.47 7.74 -5.45
N ILE A 115 14.54 7.10 -6.16
CA ILE A 115 13.41 7.76 -6.83
C ILE A 115 12.46 8.38 -5.81
N PHE A 116 12.17 7.68 -4.70
CA PHE A 116 11.34 8.24 -3.63
C PHE A 116 12.03 9.38 -2.88
N GLU A 117 13.35 9.32 -2.72
CA GLU A 117 14.15 10.38 -2.09
C GLU A 117 14.15 11.69 -2.89
N MET A 118 13.92 11.64 -4.20
CA MET A 118 13.77 12.85 -5.04
C MET A 118 12.54 13.68 -4.65
N LYS A 119 11.54 13.08 -4.00
CA LYS A 119 10.27 13.71 -3.60
C LYS A 119 9.55 14.45 -4.75
N ALA A 120 9.69 13.92 -5.96
CA ALA A 120 9.16 14.51 -7.17
C ALA A 120 8.10 13.60 -7.80
N ALA A 121 7.00 14.20 -8.29
CA ALA A 121 5.90 13.43 -8.86
C ALA A 121 6.29 12.67 -10.14
N LYS A 122 6.99 13.33 -11.07
CA LYS A 122 7.30 12.74 -12.39
C LYS A 122 8.08 11.42 -12.29
N PRO A 123 9.16 11.30 -11.50
CA PRO A 123 9.86 10.03 -11.33
C PRO A 123 8.99 8.91 -10.75
N ILE A 124 8.17 9.21 -9.75
CA ILE A 124 7.29 8.22 -9.10
C ILE A 124 6.19 7.76 -10.06
N VAL A 125 5.64 8.68 -10.85
CA VAL A 125 4.66 8.35 -11.90
C VAL A 125 5.28 7.46 -12.97
N ALA A 126 6.50 7.76 -13.42
CA ALA A 126 7.22 6.93 -14.39
C ALA A 126 7.53 5.53 -13.84
N LEU A 127 7.98 5.44 -12.58
CA LEU A 127 8.19 4.17 -11.88
C LEU A 127 6.91 3.34 -11.81
N SER A 128 5.79 3.96 -11.43
CA SER A 128 4.50 3.29 -11.32
C SER A 128 4.01 2.77 -12.68
N TYR A 129 4.19 3.58 -13.74
CA TYR A 129 3.86 3.18 -15.10
C TYR A 129 4.72 2.00 -15.57
N ARG A 130 6.03 2.02 -15.30
CA ARG A 130 6.93 0.90 -15.60
C ARG A 130 6.53 -0.37 -14.86
N ALA A 131 6.09 -0.24 -13.61
CA ALA A 131 5.61 -1.36 -12.79
C ALA A 131 4.24 -1.90 -13.22
N GLY A 132 3.60 -1.30 -14.24
CA GLY A 132 2.28 -1.70 -14.71
C GLY A 132 1.14 -1.34 -13.74
N LEU A 133 1.38 -0.42 -12.81
CA LEU A 133 0.40 0.01 -11.82
C LEU A 133 -0.53 1.09 -12.40
N SER A 134 -1.67 1.28 -11.76
CA SER A 134 -2.63 2.33 -12.09
C SER A 134 -2.14 3.71 -11.66
N MET A 135 -2.64 4.76 -12.31
CA MET A 135 -2.33 6.14 -11.90
C MET A 135 -2.89 6.47 -10.49
N ARG A 136 -3.88 5.72 -10.00
CA ARG A 136 -4.40 5.88 -8.63
C ARG A 136 -3.37 5.39 -7.61
N MET A 137 -2.78 4.22 -7.87
CA MET A 137 -1.66 3.71 -7.08
C MET A 137 -0.46 4.68 -7.15
N ALA A 138 -0.14 5.19 -8.34
CA ALA A 138 0.92 6.19 -8.50
C ALA A 138 0.69 7.45 -7.64
N LEU A 139 -0.56 7.91 -7.51
CA LEU A 139 -0.89 9.04 -6.64
C LEU A 139 -0.74 8.70 -5.14
N GLN A 140 -1.06 7.48 -4.73
CA GLN A 140 -0.82 7.02 -3.35
C GLN A 140 0.67 6.93 -3.04
N LEU A 141 1.47 6.35 -3.94
CA LEU A 141 2.93 6.27 -3.82
C LEU A 141 3.57 7.66 -3.73
N GLN A 142 3.11 8.64 -4.52
CA GLN A 142 3.57 10.02 -4.41
C GLN A 142 3.35 10.60 -3.00
N LYS A 143 2.21 10.33 -2.38
CA LYS A 143 1.85 10.88 -1.07
C LYS A 143 2.55 10.18 0.08
N GLU A 144 2.61 8.85 0.03
CA GLU A 144 2.95 8.01 1.19
C GLU A 144 4.40 7.51 1.18
N MET A 145 4.95 7.26 -0.01
CA MET A 145 6.35 6.86 -0.18
C MET A 145 7.24 8.07 -0.51
N GLY A 146 6.83 8.85 -1.51
CA GLY A 146 7.61 9.99 -2.00
C GLY A 146 7.42 11.30 -1.23
N TYR A 147 6.40 11.40 -0.38
CA TYR A 147 6.07 12.63 0.36
C TYR A 147 6.08 13.91 -0.50
N VAL A 148 5.57 13.78 -1.73
CA VAL A 148 5.53 14.88 -2.71
C VAL A 148 4.65 16.01 -2.18
N PRO A 149 5.10 17.28 -2.24
CA PRO A 149 4.30 18.41 -1.80
C PRO A 149 2.93 18.46 -2.50
N PRO A 150 1.83 18.81 -1.82
CA PRO A 150 0.48 18.77 -2.41
C PRO A 150 0.30 19.56 -3.72
N LYS A 151 1.08 20.64 -3.89
CA LYS A 151 1.05 21.50 -5.10
C LYS A 151 1.79 20.88 -6.30
N GLU A 152 2.63 19.88 -6.05
CA GLU A 152 3.48 19.22 -7.04
C GLU A 152 2.96 17.83 -7.41
N LEU A 153 1.91 17.35 -6.73
CA LEU A 153 1.26 16.08 -7.05
C LEU A 153 0.72 16.07 -8.48
N LEU A 154 0.96 14.95 -9.17
CA LEU A 154 0.35 14.66 -10.46
C LEU A 154 -0.89 13.80 -10.25
N TYR A 155 -2.03 14.32 -10.69
CA TYR A 155 -3.34 13.69 -10.56
C TYR A 155 -3.72 12.92 -11.82
N PRO A 156 -4.54 11.85 -11.70
CA PRO A 156 -5.07 11.14 -12.87
C PRO A 156 -5.87 12.06 -13.81
N ARG A 157 -5.61 11.95 -15.11
CA ARG A 157 -6.43 12.59 -16.16
C ARG A 157 -7.71 11.78 -16.32
N GLY A 158 -8.87 12.45 -16.29
CA GLY A 158 -10.16 11.76 -16.38
C GLY A 158 -10.46 10.79 -15.23
N GLY A 159 -9.67 10.82 -14.15
CA GLY A 159 -9.86 9.96 -12.97
C GLY A 159 -9.19 8.58 -13.04
N THR A 160 -8.60 8.20 -14.18
CA THR A 160 -7.92 6.90 -14.39
C THR A 160 -6.55 7.04 -15.04
N ASP A 161 -6.41 7.96 -15.99
CA ASP A 161 -5.31 7.90 -16.94
C ASP A 161 -4.08 8.64 -16.43
N TYR A 162 -2.92 8.23 -16.92
CA TYR A 162 -1.68 8.95 -16.67
C TYR A 162 -1.75 10.37 -17.29
N PRO A 163 -1.33 11.41 -16.55
CA PRO A 163 -1.38 12.78 -17.04
C PRO A 163 -0.24 13.11 -18.02
N LEU A 164 0.81 12.29 -18.05
CA LEU A 164 1.94 12.38 -18.98
C LEU A 164 1.66 11.59 -20.26
N THR A 165 2.23 12.02 -21.39
CA THR A 165 2.17 11.24 -22.63
C THR A 165 3.07 10.00 -22.54
N GLU A 166 2.84 9.02 -23.42
CA GLU A 166 3.69 7.82 -23.46
C GLU A 166 5.15 8.16 -23.79
N GLU A 167 5.39 9.15 -24.65
CA GLU A 167 6.74 9.64 -24.97
C GLU A 167 7.42 10.26 -23.74
N GLU A 168 6.70 11.08 -22.97
CA GLU A 168 7.21 11.66 -21.72
C GLU A 168 7.54 10.59 -20.69
N LEU A 169 6.67 9.57 -20.57
CA LEU A 169 6.88 8.44 -19.65
C LEU A 169 8.09 7.60 -20.05
N ARG A 170 8.22 7.25 -21.33
CA ARG A 170 9.37 6.52 -21.86
C ARG A 170 10.67 7.28 -21.63
N TRP A 171 10.68 8.57 -21.93
CA TRP A 171 11.83 9.43 -21.69
C TRP A 171 12.23 9.44 -20.20
N GLN A 172 11.26 9.55 -19.28
CA GLN A 172 11.54 9.49 -17.85
C GLN A 172 12.08 8.12 -17.41
N ILE A 173 11.54 7.03 -17.94
CA ILE A 173 11.99 5.66 -17.65
C ILE A 173 13.44 5.47 -18.08
N GLU A 174 13.79 5.92 -19.30
CA GLU A 174 15.15 5.88 -19.82
C GLU A 174 16.10 6.74 -18.97
N PHE A 175 15.67 7.96 -18.62
CA PHE A 175 16.45 8.87 -17.78
C PHE A 175 16.73 8.30 -16.38
N LEU A 176 15.77 7.56 -15.81
CA LEU A 176 15.91 6.93 -14.49
C LEU A 176 16.67 5.60 -14.55
N GLU A 177 16.95 5.08 -15.75
CA GLU A 177 17.55 3.76 -16.00
C GLU A 177 16.71 2.61 -15.42
N LEU A 178 15.38 2.74 -15.54
CA LEU A 178 14.43 1.68 -15.21
C LEU A 178 14.38 0.71 -16.40
N ALA A 179 15.28 -0.27 -16.41
CA ALA A 179 15.49 -1.24 -17.49
C ALA A 179 14.22 -1.96 -17.94
#